data_AF-R0GE63-F1
#
_entry.id   AF-R0GE63-F1
#
_cell.length_a   1.000
_cell.length_b   1.000
_cell.length_c   1.000
_cell.angle_alpha   90.00
_cell.angle_beta   90.00
_cell.angle_gamma   90.00
#
_symmetry.space_group_name_H-M   'P 1'
#
loop_
_entity.id
_entity.type
_entity.pdbx_description
1 polymer ?
#
loop_
_entity_poly.entity_id
_entity_poly.type
_entity_poly.pdbx_seq_one_letter_code
_entity_poly.pdbx_strand_id
1 'polypeptide(L)'
;MGDEEYVMIDLDDISRHIDIPSNAPYTLSGLDTFNPVMVIDGKMKLAGEYIETIGTCLAFSDNKAKLHKILKFRLAAALDNEDGETKTSNL
;
A
#
# COMPACT_ATOMS: atom_id res chain seq x y z
N MET A 1 0.29 -27.39 -3.78
CA MET A 1 1.20 -26.24 -3.94
C MET A 1 0.39 -25.19 -4.69
N GLY A 2 -0.03 -24.12 -4.02
CA GLY A 2 -0.86 -23.09 -4.65
C GLY A 2 0.00 -22.15 -5.50
N ASP A 3 -0.63 -21.51 -6.48
CA ASP A 3 -0.01 -20.41 -7.21
C ASP A 3 0.13 -19.21 -6.25
N GLU A 4 1.37 -18.76 -6.02
CA GLU A 4 1.66 -17.57 -5.23
C GLU A 4 1.52 -16.33 -6.12
N GLU A 5 0.64 -15.41 -5.73
CA GLU A 5 0.48 -14.11 -6.38
C GLU A 5 1.30 -13.04 -5.64
N TYR A 6 1.86 -12.12 -6.42
CA TYR A 6 2.75 -11.07 -5.91
C TYR A 6 2.20 -9.71 -6.32
N VAL A 7 2.37 -8.75 -5.43
CA VAL A 7 1.93 -7.37 -5.63
C VAL A 7 3.08 -6.44 -5.24
N MET A 8 3.33 -5.43 -6.06
CA MET A 8 4.29 -4.37 -5.77
C MET A 8 3.54 -3.13 -5.34
N ILE A 9 3.93 -2.62 -4.18
CA ILE A 9 3.31 -1.46 -3.56
C ILE A 9 4.31 -0.33 -3.66
N ASP A 10 3.92 0.69 -4.41
CA ASP A 10 4.72 1.90 -4.58
C ASP A 10 4.44 2.86 -3.43
N LEU A 11 5.45 3.05 -2.58
CA LEU A 11 5.38 3.92 -1.40
C LEU A 11 6.08 5.27 -1.63
N ASP A 12 6.61 5.54 -2.82
CA ASP A 12 7.48 6.70 -3.07
C ASP A 12 6.80 8.02 -2.69
N ASP A 13 5.52 8.18 -3.03
CA ASP A 13 4.75 9.41 -2.80
C ASP A 13 4.47 9.68 -1.32
N ILE A 14 4.38 8.62 -0.50
CA ILE A 14 4.06 8.73 0.92
C ILE A 14 5.30 8.63 1.83
N SER A 15 6.41 8.09 1.33
CA SER A 15 7.66 7.90 2.09
C SER A 15 8.24 9.20 2.67
N ARG A 16 7.91 10.35 2.06
CA ARG A 16 8.30 11.69 2.56
C ARG A 16 7.47 12.19 3.72
N HIS A 17 6.31 11.58 3.94
CA HIS A 17 5.30 12.04 4.91
C HIS A 17 5.15 11.05 6.07
N ILE A 18 5.70 9.83 5.92
CA ILE A 18 5.47 8.71 6.81
C ILE A 18 6.78 7.95 7.05
N ASP A 19 7.19 7.90 8.31
CA ASP A 19 8.18 6.92 8.77
C ASP A 19 7.48 5.59 9.05
N ILE A 20 7.83 4.56 8.30
CA ILE A 20 7.35 3.19 8.52
C ILE A 20 8.43 2.43 9.30
N PRO A 21 8.20 2.07 10.57
CA PRO A 21 9.16 1.30 11.35
C PRO A 21 9.48 -0.04 10.68
N SER A 22 10.71 -0.52 10.87
CA SER A 22 11.07 -1.89 10.50
C SER A 22 10.14 -2.87 11.22
N ASN A 23 9.56 -3.83 10.48
CA ASN A 23 8.58 -4.81 10.97
C ASN A 23 7.25 -4.24 11.47
N ALA A 24 6.88 -3.01 11.08
CA ALA A 24 5.55 -2.49 11.35
C ALA A 24 4.48 -3.46 10.83
N PRO A 25 3.51 -3.89 11.66
CA PRO A 25 2.45 -4.78 11.21
C PRO A 25 1.58 -4.05 10.19
N TYR A 26 1.09 -4.77 9.19
CA TYR A 26 0.18 -4.21 8.20
C TYR A 26 -0.94 -5.17 7.86
N THR A 27 -2.06 -4.62 7.42
CA THR A 27 -3.14 -5.36 6.76
C THR A 27 -3.38 -4.79 5.37
N LEU A 28 -3.67 -5.67 4.42
CA LEU A 28 -4.03 -5.33 3.04
C LEU A 28 -5.37 -5.97 2.73
N SER A 29 -6.30 -5.17 2.20
CA SER A 29 -7.68 -5.59 1.94
C SER A 29 -8.22 -4.95 0.66
N GLY A 30 -9.31 -5.52 0.12
CA GLY A 30 -9.98 -4.97 -1.06
C GLY A 30 -9.14 -5.05 -2.34
N LEU A 31 -8.26 -6.05 -2.47
CA LEU A 31 -7.48 -6.28 -3.69
C LEU A 31 -8.35 -6.59 -4.91
N ASP A 32 -9.58 -7.07 -4.68
CA ASP A 32 -10.61 -7.32 -5.67
C ASP A 32 -11.43 -6.05 -6.05
N THR A 33 -11.12 -4.91 -5.44
CA THR A 33 -11.77 -3.61 -5.70
C THR A 33 -10.84 -2.68 -6.47
N PHE A 34 -11.34 -1.60 -7.06
CA PHE A 34 -10.48 -0.61 -7.72
C PHE A 34 -9.56 0.16 -6.77
N ASN A 35 -9.88 0.19 -5.48
CA ASN A 35 -9.16 0.96 -4.47
C ASN A 35 -8.83 0.09 -3.25
N PRO A 36 -7.75 -0.71 -3.31
CA PRO A 36 -7.32 -1.51 -2.17
C PRO A 36 -6.95 -0.62 -0.98
N VAL A 37 -7.10 -1.14 0.23
CA VAL A 37 -6.79 -0.41 1.46
C VAL A 37 -5.68 -1.13 2.21
N MET A 38 -4.63 -0.37 2.54
CA MET A 38 -3.56 -0.79 3.43
C MET A 38 -3.67 -0.07 4.77
N VAL A 39 -3.58 -0.81 5.88
CA VAL A 39 -3.43 -0.22 7.22
C VAL A 39 -2.07 -0.59 7.77
N ILE A 40 -1.25 0.40 8.13
CA ILE A 40 0.07 0.22 8.71
C ILE A 40 0.03 0.60 10.19
N ASP A 41 0.60 -0.26 11.04
CA ASP A 41 0.67 -0.11 12.50
C ASP A 41 -0.69 0.10 13.20
N GLY A 42 -1.78 -0.28 12.53
CA GLY A 42 -3.16 -0.04 13.00
C GLY A 42 -3.57 1.45 13.05
N LYS A 43 -2.70 2.36 12.60
CA LYS A 43 -2.89 3.81 12.73
C LYS A 43 -3.09 4.48 11.38
N MET A 44 -2.32 4.06 10.39
CA MET A 44 -2.25 4.76 9.11
C MET A 44 -3.03 3.98 8.06
N LYS A 45 -4.14 4.53 7.60
CA LYS A 45 -4.97 3.91 6.58
C LYS A 45 -4.71 4.59 5.24
N LEU A 46 -4.34 3.82 4.22
CA LEU A 46 -3.92 4.29 2.92
C LEU A 46 -4.80 3.67 1.84
N ALA A 47 -5.32 4.51 0.94
CA ALA A 47 -6.06 4.05 -0.23
C ALA A 47 -5.12 3.91 -1.43
N GLY A 48 -5.18 2.74 -2.07
CA GLY A 48 -4.42 2.41 -3.25
C GLY A 48 -5.16 2.68 -4.55
N GLU A 49 -4.40 2.85 -5.61
CA GLU A 49 -4.87 2.93 -6.99
C GLU A 49 -3.99 2.03 -7.86
N TYR A 50 -4.62 1.12 -8.60
CA TYR A 50 -3.90 0.26 -9.54
C TYR A 50 -3.29 1.07 -10.67
N ILE A 51 -2.00 0.84 -10.92
CA ILE A 51 -1.28 1.49 -12.00
C ILE A 51 -0.99 0.45 -13.08
N GLU A 52 -1.40 0.74 -14.31
CA GLU A 52 -0.99 -0.05 -15.46
C GLU A 52 0.53 0.03 -15.65
N THR A 53 1.21 -1.11 -15.60
CA THR A 53 2.64 -1.19 -15.81
C THR A 53 2.94 -1.62 -17.25
N ILE A 54 3.81 -0.89 -17.93
CA ILE A 54 4.41 -1.36 -19.19
C ILE A 54 5.60 -2.25 -18.84
N GLY A 55 5.54 -3.53 -19.24
CA GLY A 55 6.63 -4.49 -19.07
C GLY A 55 6.40 -5.53 -17.97
N THR A 56 7.47 -6.13 -17.47
CA THR A 56 7.44 -7.18 -16.43
C THR A 56 8.36 -6.80 -15.29
N CYS A 57 7.87 -6.88 -14.04
CA CYS A 57 8.67 -6.64 -12.86
C CYS A 57 9.43 -7.92 -12.46
N LEU A 58 10.73 -7.80 -12.21
CA LEU A 58 11.59 -8.89 -11.75
C LEU A 58 11.95 -8.64 -10.29
N ALA A 59 11.49 -9.52 -9.40
CA ALA A 59 11.85 -9.48 -7.99
C ALA A 59 12.94 -10.53 -7.70
N PHE A 60 14.06 -10.08 -7.14
CA PHE A 60 15.18 -10.94 -6.76
C PHE A 60 15.22 -11.08 -5.24
N SER A 61 15.39 -12.30 -4.75
CA SER A 61 15.64 -12.61 -3.34
C SER A 61 16.90 -13.47 -3.23
N ASP A 62 17.57 -13.45 -2.09
CA ASP A 62 18.87 -14.12 -1.85
C ASP A 62 18.89 -15.60 -2.26
N ASN A 63 17.73 -16.26 -2.28
CA ASN A 63 17.64 -17.70 -2.47
C ASN A 63 17.02 -18.14 -3.82
N LYS A 64 16.53 -17.23 -4.67
CA LYS A 64 16.02 -17.50 -6.05
C LYS A 64 15.59 -16.22 -6.76
N ALA A 65 15.88 -16.15 -8.07
CA ALA A 65 15.17 -15.26 -8.99
C ALA A 65 13.88 -15.94 -9.44
N LYS A 66 12.73 -15.29 -9.28
CA LYS A 66 11.45 -15.78 -9.82
C LYS A 66 10.81 -14.67 -10.66
N LEU A 67 10.27 -15.08 -11.81
CA LEU A 67 9.44 -14.25 -12.67
C LEU A 67 8.02 -14.25 -12.12
N HIS A 68 7.52 -13.09 -11.72
CA HIS A 68 6.14 -12.95 -11.24
C HIS A 68 5.39 -11.95 -12.11
N LYS A 69 4.11 -12.26 -12.38
CA LYS A 69 3.17 -11.22 -12.77
C LYS A 69 2.83 -10.46 -11.50
N ILE A 70 3.24 -9.20 -11.45
CA ILE A 70 3.12 -8.37 -10.26
C ILE A 70 2.10 -7.28 -10.56
N LEU A 71 1.01 -7.23 -9.80
CA LEU A 71 0.14 -6.06 -9.84
C LEU A 71 0.85 -4.91 -9.13
N LYS A 72 0.87 -3.73 -9.75
CA LYS A 72 1.37 -2.51 -9.12
C LYS A 72 0.20 -1.65 -8.69
N PHE A 73 0.21 -1.19 -7.45
CA PHE A 73 -0.61 -0.06 -7.04
C PHE A 73 0.21 0.96 -6.26
N ARG A 74 -0.24 2.21 -6.32
CA ARG A 74 0.33 3.35 -5.60
C ARG A 74 -0.64 3.78 -4.51
N LEU A 75 -0.11 4.24 -3.39
CA LEU A 75 -0.91 4.80 -2.31
C LEU A 75 -1.04 6.31 -2.49
N ALA A 76 -2.27 6.80 -2.62
CA ALA A 76 -2.55 8.19 -3.04
C ALA A 76 -3.03 9.11 -1.90
N ALA A 77 -3.58 8.55 -0.81
CA ALA A 77 -4.07 9.35 0.31
C ALA A 77 -4.05 8.56 1.62
N ALA A 78 -3.63 9.22 2.70
CA ALA A 78 -4.02 8.81 4.04
C ALA A 78 -5.51 9.10 4.18
N LEU A 79 -6.30 8.08 4.50
CA LEU A 79 -7.67 8.27 4.93
C LEU A 79 -7.57 8.80 6.36
N ASP A 80 -8.03 10.03 6.58
CA ASP A 80 -8.16 10.58 7.93
C ASP A 80 -8.99 9.58 8.75
N ASN A 81 -8.42 9.14 9.87
CA ASN A 81 -9.25 8.54 10.89
C ASN A 81 -10.09 9.72 11.42
N GLU A 82 -11.37 9.78 11.06
CA GLU A 82 -12.31 10.63 11.79
C GLU A 82 -12.41 10.10 13.22
N ASP A 83 -11.45 10.48 14.05
CA ASP A 83 -11.66 10.58 15.48
C ASP A 83 -12.38 11.91 15.65
N GLY A 84 -13.69 11.82 15.88
CA GLY A 84 -14.58 12.97 15.91
C GLY A 84 -14.14 13.97 16.97
N GLU A 85 -13.73 15.17 16.54
CA GLU A 85 -14.13 16.43 17.16
C GLU A 85 -13.96 17.57 16.16
N THR A 86 -15.09 17.98 15.57
CA THR A 86 -15.21 19.25 14.86
C THR A 86 -14.98 20.38 15.86
N LYS A 87 -13.83 21.07 15.77
CA LYS A 87 -13.70 22.42 16.33
C LYS A 87 -13.69 23.43 15.21
N THR A 88 -14.87 23.97 14.95
CA THR A 88 -15.07 25.23 14.24
C THR A 88 -14.37 26.35 15.01
N SER A 89 -13.27 26.88 14.49
CA SER A 89 -12.76 28.18 14.92
C SER A 89 -13.26 29.24 13.95
N ASN A 90 -14.38 29.86 14.31
CA ASN A 90 -14.65 31.21 13.84
C ASN A 90 -13.71 32.14 14.59
N LEU A 91 -12.89 32.91 13.87
CA LEU A 91 -12.62 34.30 14.17
C LEU A 91 -12.34 35.06 12.87
#